data_AF-A0A3Q0L070-F1
#
_entry.id   AF-A0A3Q0L070-F1
#
_cell.length_a   1.000
_cell.length_b   1.000
_cell.length_c   1.000
_cell.angle_alpha   90.00
_cell.angle_beta   90.00
_cell.angle_gamma   90.00
#
_symmetry.space_group_name_H-M   'P 1'
#
loop_
_entity.id
_entity.type
_entity.pdbx_description
1 polymer ?
#
loop_
_entity_poly.entity_id
_entity_poly.type
_entity_poly.pdbx_seq_one_letter_code
_entity_poly.pdbx_strand_id
1 'polypeptide(L)'
;MILRLKKVPQSFDGIESLNAVIEQEYLDFYHDPVPVERTLRGRHTEDMNHASEYAKKRWEDYSDDEDKKSRDAYILGNYMRAYPPIKCTSITLGKHTYSKYVEGDINYKHIFQRVYNLPLKDNYMLSFLFKYRLEGEASKKKFRKWLLSSDETFEHKVLETLEISRLVDPQLNAIFAK
;
A
#
# COMPACT_ATOMS: atom_id res chain seq x y z
N MET A 1 14.65 -0.68 7.97
CA MET A 1 13.34 -0.53 8.64
C MET A 1 13.27 0.88 9.20
N ILE A 2 12.11 1.54 9.11
CA ILE A 2 11.87 2.86 9.70
C ILE A 2 10.68 2.71 10.65
N LEU A 3 10.84 3.19 11.89
CA LEU A 3 9.76 3.29 12.86
C LEU A 3 9.24 4.72 12.88
N ARG A 4 7.92 4.92 12.85
CA ARG A 4 7.31 6.26 12.89
C ARG A 4 6.13 6.26 13.85
N LEU A 5 6.10 7.24 14.74
CA LEU A 5 4.89 7.60 15.47
C LEU A 5 4.19 8.70 14.67
N LYS A 6 2.94 8.47 14.26
CA LYS A 6 2.14 9.45 13.52
C LYS A 6 0.85 9.73 14.26
N LYS A 7 0.48 11.01 14.38
CA LYS A 7 -0.87 11.41 14.76
C LYS A 7 -1.77 11.28 13.53
N VAL A 8 -2.87 10.57 13.67
CA VAL A 8 -3.89 10.43 12.64
C VAL A 8 -4.81 11.66 12.75
N PRO A 9 -5.02 12.40 11.64
CA PRO A 9 -5.76 13.66 11.67
C PRO A 9 -7.26 13.45 11.94
N GLN A 10 -7.79 12.30 11.52
CA GLN A 10 -9.17 11.90 11.74
C GLN A 10 -9.22 10.91 12.92
N SER A 11 -10.23 11.04 13.77
CA SER A 11 -10.49 10.04 14.81
C SER A 11 -10.86 8.71 14.19
N PHE A 12 -10.45 7.63 14.82
CA PHE A 12 -10.77 6.27 14.39
C PHE A 12 -11.15 5.43 15.60
N ASP A 13 -12.14 4.57 15.43
CA ASP A 13 -12.82 3.83 16.50
C ASP A 13 -12.53 2.32 16.38
N GLY A 14 -11.41 1.97 15.75
CA GLY A 14 -10.98 0.59 15.53
C GLY A 14 -10.11 0.43 14.29
N ILE A 15 -9.58 -0.78 14.08
CA ILE A 15 -8.65 -1.04 12.98
C ILE A 15 -9.25 -0.80 11.60
N GLU A 16 -10.53 -1.13 11.40
CA GLU A 16 -11.18 -0.95 10.10
C GLU A 16 -11.39 0.53 9.75
N SER A 17 -11.75 1.35 10.74
CA SER A 17 -11.80 2.79 10.54
C SER A 17 -10.40 3.38 10.29
N LEU A 18 -9.36 2.87 10.96
CA LEU A 18 -7.98 3.27 10.67
C LEU A 18 -7.56 2.86 9.25
N ASN A 19 -7.92 1.65 8.79
CA ASN A 19 -7.68 1.20 7.42
C ASN A 19 -8.28 2.19 6.42
N ALA A 20 -9.55 2.57 6.61
CA ALA A 20 -10.23 3.52 5.75
C ALA A 20 -9.54 4.89 5.74
N VAL A 21 -9.12 5.39 6.91
CA VAL A 21 -8.38 6.66 7.00
C VAL A 21 -7.05 6.59 6.25
N ILE A 22 -6.28 5.50 6.40
CA ILE A 22 -5.00 5.32 5.72
C ILE A 22 -5.19 5.22 4.20
N GLU A 23 -6.17 4.44 3.74
CA GLU A 23 -6.50 4.31 2.32
C GLU A 23 -6.92 5.66 1.72
N GLN A 24 -7.75 6.42 2.44
CA GLN A 24 -8.20 7.74 2.01
C GLN A 24 -7.06 8.75 2.01
N GLU A 25 -6.21 8.80 3.04
CA GLU A 25 -5.05 9.70 3.05
C GLU A 25 -4.07 9.40 1.90
N TYR A 26 -3.86 8.12 1.59
CA TYR A 26 -3.04 7.71 0.46
C TYR A 26 -3.71 8.14 -0.87
N LEU A 27 -5.02 7.93 -0.98
CA LEU A 27 -5.81 8.37 -2.13
C LEU A 27 -5.75 9.89 -2.28
N ASP A 28 -5.96 10.67 -1.23
CA ASP A 28 -5.89 12.13 -1.30
C ASP A 28 -4.49 12.61 -1.69
N PHE A 29 -3.44 11.99 -1.15
CA PHE A 29 -2.07 12.38 -1.44
C PHE A 29 -1.64 12.07 -2.89
N TYR A 30 -2.02 10.90 -3.42
CA TYR A 30 -1.60 10.45 -4.75
C TYR A 30 -2.67 10.61 -5.84
N HIS A 31 -3.93 10.81 -5.47
CA HIS A 31 -5.14 10.72 -6.32
C HIS A 31 -6.35 11.59 -5.88
N ASP A 32 -6.14 12.76 -5.26
CA ASP A 32 -7.17 13.82 -5.07
C ASP A 32 -8.03 14.05 -6.38
N PRO A 33 -9.11 14.84 -6.40
CA PRO A 33 -9.85 15.17 -7.64
C PRO A 33 -9.39 16.43 -8.41
N VAL A 34 -8.59 17.35 -7.83
CA VAL A 34 -8.11 18.61 -8.48
C VAL A 34 -6.59 18.59 -8.80
N PRO A 35 -6.16 18.19 -10.01
CA PRO A 35 -4.75 17.96 -10.30
C PRO A 35 -3.97 19.28 -10.47
N VAL A 36 -2.81 19.39 -9.81
CA VAL A 36 -1.82 20.44 -10.07
C VAL A 36 -0.54 19.77 -10.58
N GLU A 37 -0.08 20.09 -11.79
CA GLU A 37 1.04 19.40 -12.49
C GLU A 37 2.32 19.27 -11.64
N ARG A 38 2.60 20.24 -10.76
CA ARG A 38 3.79 20.23 -9.90
C ARG A 38 3.73 19.18 -8.77
N THR A 39 2.57 18.59 -8.51
CA THR A 39 2.38 17.59 -7.46
C THR A 39 2.71 16.18 -7.96
N LEU A 40 2.98 15.25 -7.03
CA LEU A 40 3.18 13.82 -7.36
C LEU A 40 1.97 13.24 -8.11
N ARG A 41 0.78 13.73 -7.79
CA ARG A 41 -0.46 13.38 -8.44
C ARG A 41 -0.61 13.97 -9.84
N GLY A 42 -0.27 15.24 -10.04
CA GLY A 42 -0.30 15.86 -11.37
C GLY A 42 0.52 15.06 -12.38
N ARG A 43 1.72 14.63 -11.95
CA ARG A 43 2.55 13.68 -12.72
C ARG A 43 1.87 12.33 -12.96
N HIS A 44 1.24 11.73 -11.93
CA HIS A 44 0.51 10.47 -12.09
C HIS A 44 -0.65 10.59 -13.10
N THR A 45 -1.45 11.66 -13.02
CA THR A 45 -2.56 11.91 -13.95
C THR A 45 -2.05 12.13 -15.37
N GLU A 46 -0.96 12.88 -15.54
CA GLU A 46 -0.31 13.08 -16.83
C GLU A 46 0.22 11.76 -17.41
N ASP A 47 0.92 10.94 -16.62
CA ASP A 47 1.40 9.62 -17.03
C ASP A 47 0.25 8.71 -17.48
N MET A 48 -0.88 8.72 -16.76
CA MET A 48 -2.06 7.92 -17.10
C MET A 48 -2.78 8.43 -18.34
N ASN A 49 -2.85 9.75 -18.55
CA ASN A 49 -3.41 10.34 -19.75
C ASN A 49 -2.54 10.00 -20.96
N HIS A 50 -1.22 10.18 -20.87
CA HIS A 50 -0.28 9.81 -21.92
C HIS A 50 -0.35 8.31 -22.26
N ALA A 51 -0.39 7.43 -21.26
CA ALA A 51 -0.55 6.00 -21.49
C ALA A 51 -1.87 5.70 -22.23
N SER A 52 -2.95 6.37 -21.85
CA SER A 52 -4.27 6.20 -22.47
C SER A 52 -4.30 6.71 -23.91
N GLU A 53 -3.71 7.88 -24.18
CA GLU A 53 -3.60 8.45 -25.53
C GLU A 53 -2.75 7.58 -26.46
N TYR A 54 -1.61 7.10 -25.96
CA TYR A 54 -0.76 6.17 -26.70
C TYR A 54 -1.52 4.88 -27.01
N ALA A 55 -2.22 4.34 -26.01
CA ALA A 55 -2.98 3.11 -26.16
C ALA A 55 -4.11 3.24 -27.20
N LYS A 56 -4.79 4.40 -27.24
CA LYS A 56 -5.75 4.70 -28.30
C LYS A 56 -5.06 4.76 -29.67
N LYS A 57 -4.05 5.60 -29.84
CA LYS A 57 -3.33 5.73 -31.13
C LYS A 57 -2.81 4.40 -31.69
N ARG A 58 -2.41 3.46 -30.81
CA ARG A 58 -1.82 2.19 -31.22
C ARG A 58 -2.84 1.07 -31.50
N TRP A 59 -3.99 1.08 -30.82
CA TRP A 59 -4.94 -0.04 -30.82
C TRP A 59 -6.41 0.35 -31.07
N GLU A 60 -6.74 1.62 -31.31
CA GLU A 60 -8.13 2.10 -31.49
C GLU A 60 -8.77 1.59 -32.79
N ASP A 61 -7.97 1.42 -33.85
CA ASP A 61 -8.45 0.96 -35.16
C ASP A 61 -8.58 -0.57 -35.28
N TYR A 62 -8.17 -1.33 -34.25
CA TYR A 62 -8.16 -2.78 -34.27
C TYR A 62 -9.24 -3.34 -33.34
N SER A 63 -10.21 -4.05 -33.91
CA SER A 63 -11.33 -4.64 -33.16
C SER A 63 -11.10 -6.09 -32.74
N ASP A 64 -9.89 -6.63 -32.89
CA ASP A 64 -9.60 -8.00 -32.50
C ASP A 64 -9.40 -8.13 -30.98
N ASP A 65 -9.64 -9.34 -30.47
CA ASP A 65 -9.56 -9.63 -29.03
C ASP A 65 -8.11 -9.61 -28.49
N GLU A 66 -7.09 -9.80 -29.33
CA GLU A 66 -5.68 -9.80 -28.92
C GLU A 66 -5.13 -8.38 -28.74
N ASP A 67 -5.49 -7.47 -29.63
CA ASP A 67 -5.16 -6.05 -29.57
C ASP A 67 -5.86 -5.39 -28.37
N LYS A 68 -7.10 -5.76 -28.09
CA LYS A 68 -7.80 -5.35 -26.87
C LYS A 68 -7.06 -5.80 -25.61
N LYS A 69 -6.65 -7.08 -25.54
CA LYS A 69 -5.86 -7.61 -24.42
C LYS A 69 -4.52 -6.89 -24.27
N SER A 70 -3.84 -6.62 -25.39
CA SER A 70 -2.55 -5.94 -25.40
C SER A 70 -2.66 -4.49 -24.91
N ARG A 71 -3.70 -3.78 -25.36
CA ARG A 71 -4.02 -2.42 -24.90
C ARG A 71 -4.31 -2.40 -23.41
N ASP A 72 -5.19 -3.28 -22.94
CA ASP A 72 -5.60 -3.32 -21.53
C ASP A 72 -4.40 -3.72 -20.63
N ALA A 73 -3.54 -4.65 -21.08
CA ALA A 73 -2.31 -5.01 -20.40
C ALA A 73 -1.30 -3.84 -20.34
N TYR A 74 -1.17 -3.06 -21.42
CA TYR A 74 -0.32 -1.87 -21.46
C TYR A 74 -0.81 -0.80 -20.47
N ILE A 75 -2.10 -0.49 -20.48
CA ILE A 75 -2.70 0.49 -19.56
C ILE A 75 -2.53 0.04 -18.11
N LEU A 76 -2.86 -1.24 -17.81
CA LEU A 76 -2.69 -1.82 -16.48
C LEU A 76 -1.22 -1.76 -16.02
N GLY A 77 -0.28 -2.08 -16.90
CA GLY A 77 1.14 -2.03 -16.59
C GLY A 77 1.62 -0.63 -16.23
N ASN A 78 1.15 0.40 -16.94
CA ASN A 78 1.47 1.81 -16.63
C ASN A 78 0.83 2.24 -15.32
N TYR A 79 -0.44 1.89 -15.08
CA TYR A 79 -1.11 2.15 -13.82
C TYR A 79 -0.36 1.57 -12.61
N MET A 80 0.02 0.30 -12.69
CA MET A 80 0.75 -0.39 -11.62
C MET A 80 2.17 0.16 -11.40
N ARG A 81 2.79 0.75 -12.45
CA ARG A 81 4.10 1.41 -12.37
C ARG A 81 4.05 2.81 -11.78
N ALA A 82 2.91 3.48 -11.83
CA ALA A 82 2.79 4.85 -11.40
C ALA A 82 2.62 4.89 -9.87
N TYR A 83 1.40 4.91 -9.34
CA TYR A 83 1.14 4.79 -7.89
C TYR A 83 -0.27 4.23 -7.75
N PRO A 84 -0.50 2.91 -7.77
CA PRO A 84 -1.86 2.40 -7.60
C PRO A 84 -2.35 2.69 -6.16
N PRO A 85 -3.67 2.81 -5.94
CA PRO A 85 -4.28 2.82 -4.62
C PRO A 85 -3.84 1.60 -3.81
N ILE A 86 -3.65 1.82 -2.52
CA ILE A 86 -3.34 0.75 -1.58
C ILE A 86 -4.63 0.13 -1.05
N LYS A 87 -4.51 -1.11 -0.57
CA LYS A 87 -5.53 -1.76 0.24
C LYS A 87 -4.91 -2.21 1.55
N CYS A 88 -5.51 -1.79 2.65
CA CYS A 88 -5.15 -2.23 3.99
C CYS A 88 -5.84 -3.54 4.33
N THR A 89 -5.13 -4.39 5.06
CA THR A 89 -5.63 -5.63 5.63
C THR A 89 -5.39 -5.63 7.13
N SER A 90 -6.43 -6.00 7.87
CA SER A 90 -6.33 -6.21 9.31
C SER A 90 -5.69 -7.56 9.58
N ILE A 91 -4.62 -7.58 10.36
CA ILE A 91 -3.95 -8.80 10.81
C ILE A 91 -3.80 -8.79 12.32
N THR A 92 -4.18 -9.89 12.97
CA THR A 92 -4.03 -10.06 14.42
C THR A 92 -2.79 -10.90 14.71
N LEU A 93 -1.85 -10.32 15.46
CA LEU A 93 -0.59 -10.95 15.84
C LEU A 93 -0.42 -10.82 17.36
N GLY A 94 -0.40 -11.95 18.06
CA GLY A 94 -0.35 -11.97 19.52
C GLY A 94 -1.55 -11.22 20.13
N LYS A 95 -1.28 -10.14 20.86
CA LYS A 95 -2.28 -9.34 21.58
C LYS A 95 -2.82 -8.14 20.80
N HIS A 96 -2.33 -7.90 19.58
CA HIS A 96 -2.59 -6.66 18.85
C HIS A 96 -3.09 -6.94 17.44
N THR A 97 -3.96 -6.05 16.97
CA THR A 97 -4.38 -6.02 15.56
C THR A 97 -3.71 -4.86 14.85
N TYR A 98 -3.10 -5.15 13.70
CA TYR A 98 -2.34 -4.22 12.88
C TYR A 98 -3.05 -3.99 11.54
N SER A 99 -2.89 -2.78 11.01
CA SER A 99 -3.26 -2.43 9.64
C SER A 99 -2.02 -2.63 8.77
N LYS A 100 -2.04 -3.66 7.93
CA LYS A 100 -0.96 -4.00 7.00
C LYS A 100 -1.32 -3.55 5.60
N TYR A 101 -0.39 -2.93 4.90
CA TYR A 101 -0.54 -2.70 3.46
C TYR A 101 0.81 -2.76 2.74
N VAL A 102 0.73 -2.91 1.42
CA VAL A 102 1.87 -2.88 0.51
C VAL A 102 1.65 -1.76 -0.51
N GLU A 103 2.70 -0.99 -0.75
CA GLU A 103 2.75 0.03 -1.80
C GLU A 103 3.68 -0.42 -2.92
N GLY A 104 3.20 -0.31 -4.16
CA GLY A 104 3.88 -0.77 -5.36
C GLY A 104 3.72 -2.27 -5.60
N ASP A 105 3.82 -2.68 -6.87
CA ASP A 105 3.78 -4.09 -7.26
C ASP A 105 5.15 -4.50 -7.82
N ILE A 106 5.77 -5.51 -7.20
CA ILE A 106 7.06 -6.08 -7.61
C ILE A 106 7.10 -6.60 -9.07
N ASN A 107 5.95 -6.92 -9.66
CA ASN A 107 5.86 -7.25 -11.07
C ASN A 107 6.17 -6.04 -11.96
N TYR A 108 5.76 -4.85 -11.53
CA TYR A 108 5.71 -3.65 -12.34
C TYR A 108 6.74 -2.59 -11.90
N LYS A 109 7.05 -2.50 -10.60
CA LYS A 109 8.00 -1.58 -9.99
C LYS A 109 9.19 -2.29 -9.35
N HIS A 110 10.34 -1.62 -9.38
CA HIS A 110 11.55 -2.01 -8.65
C HIS A 110 11.59 -1.48 -7.22
N ILE A 111 10.72 -0.53 -6.87
CA ILE A 111 10.59 0.03 -5.53
C ILE A 111 9.22 -0.39 -4.99
N PHE A 112 9.22 -0.95 -3.79
CA PHE A 112 8.00 -1.33 -3.09
C PHE A 112 8.21 -1.14 -1.59
N GLN A 113 7.10 -0.98 -0.88
CA GLN A 113 7.10 -0.73 0.55
C GLN A 113 6.07 -1.63 1.22
N ARG A 114 6.41 -2.13 2.40
CA ARG A 114 5.51 -2.86 3.31
C ARG A 114 5.37 -2.05 4.58
N VAL A 115 4.14 -1.88 5.05
CA VAL A 115 3.84 -1.10 6.25
C VAL A 115 2.95 -1.89 7.19
N TYR A 116 3.27 -1.85 8.47
CA TYR A 116 2.41 -2.30 9.56
C TYR A 116 2.11 -1.10 10.44
N ASN A 117 0.82 -0.84 10.69
CA ASN A 117 0.39 0.26 11.55
C ASN A 117 -0.34 -0.32 12.76
N LEU A 118 0.18 -0.03 13.94
CA LEU A 118 -0.43 -0.37 15.20
C LEU A 118 -1.22 0.84 15.71
N PRO A 119 -2.55 0.78 15.81
CA PRO A 119 -3.34 1.83 16.46
C PRO A 119 -2.92 2.01 17.93
N LEU A 120 -2.78 3.26 18.33
CA LEU A 120 -2.51 3.68 19.71
C LEU A 120 -3.61 4.64 20.19
N LYS A 121 -3.61 4.92 21.50
CA LYS A 121 -4.48 5.92 22.13
C LYS A 121 -4.31 7.31 21.52
N ASP A 122 -5.31 8.16 21.75
CA ASP A 122 -5.31 9.58 21.36
C ASP A 122 -5.09 9.82 19.86
N ASN A 123 -5.61 8.91 19.03
CA ASN A 123 -5.49 8.91 17.58
C ASN A 123 -4.03 8.88 17.09
N TYR A 124 -3.14 8.18 17.78
CA TYR A 124 -1.80 7.91 17.28
C TYR A 124 -1.73 6.53 16.61
N MET A 125 -0.74 6.35 15.73
CA MET A 125 -0.35 5.04 15.25
C MET A 125 1.17 4.89 15.25
N LEU A 126 1.63 3.68 15.55
CA LEU A 126 3.02 3.28 15.39
C LEU A 126 3.16 2.51 14.07
N SER A 127 3.87 3.11 13.12
CA SER A 127 4.11 2.54 11.79
C SER A 127 5.51 1.92 11.69
N PHE A 128 5.57 0.67 11.27
CA PHE A 128 6.80 -0.05 10.89
C PHE A 128 6.89 -0.11 9.37
N LEU A 129 7.81 0.65 8.77
CA LEU A 129 7.97 0.77 7.32
C LEU A 129 9.22 0.02 6.86
N PHE A 130 9.03 -0.81 5.84
CA PHE A 130 10.09 -1.50 5.14
C PHE A 130 10.09 -1.07 3.69
N LYS A 131 11.12 -0.33 3.28
CA LYS A 131 11.33 0.09 1.90
C LYS A 131 12.36 -0.82 1.26
N TYR A 132 12.07 -1.21 0.03
CA TYR A 132 12.92 -2.09 -0.73
C TYR A 132 13.14 -1.56 -2.13
N ARG A 133 14.32 -1.85 -2.67
CA ARG A 133 14.68 -1.59 -4.06
C ARG A 133 15.29 -2.87 -4.62
N LEU A 134 14.70 -3.40 -5.69
CA LEU A 134 15.31 -4.45 -6.50
C LEU A 134 16.35 -3.83 -7.42
N GLU A 135 17.59 -4.27 -7.29
CA GLU A 135 18.69 -3.85 -8.15
C GLU A 135 19.00 -4.92 -9.20
N GLY A 136 19.29 -4.48 -10.43
CA GLY A 136 19.71 -5.33 -11.54
C GLY A 136 18.71 -6.42 -11.94
N GLU A 137 19.23 -7.58 -12.34
CA GLU A 137 18.45 -8.75 -12.76
C GLU A 137 18.03 -9.67 -11.61
N ALA A 138 17.92 -9.14 -10.39
CA ALA A 138 17.52 -9.92 -9.23
C ALA A 138 16.22 -10.69 -9.50
N SER A 139 16.24 -12.01 -9.29
CA SER A 139 15.08 -12.85 -9.53
C SER A 139 13.91 -12.44 -8.64
N LYS A 140 12.86 -11.85 -9.24
CA LYS A 140 11.61 -11.47 -8.56
C LYS A 140 11.03 -12.65 -7.76
N LYS A 141 11.16 -13.88 -8.27
CA LYS A 141 10.71 -15.11 -7.60
C LYS A 141 11.49 -15.38 -6.31
N LYS A 142 12.83 -15.33 -6.36
CA LYS A 142 13.67 -15.51 -5.16
C LYS A 142 13.39 -14.41 -4.13
N PHE A 143 13.25 -13.18 -4.62
CA PHE A 143 12.95 -12.05 -3.76
C PHE A 143 11.59 -12.21 -3.04
N ARG A 144 10.53 -12.61 -3.76
CA ARG A 144 9.22 -12.89 -3.15
C ARG A 144 9.30 -13.95 -2.06
N LYS A 145 10.00 -15.05 -2.31
CA LYS A 145 10.17 -16.11 -1.32
C LYS A 145 10.89 -15.59 -0.07
N TRP A 146 11.94 -14.79 -0.26
CA TRP A 146 12.63 -14.14 0.84
C TRP A 146 11.73 -13.16 1.60
N LEU A 147 10.94 -12.34 0.89
CA LEU A 147 10.03 -11.37 1.48
C LEU A 147 9.00 -12.06 2.38
N LEU A 148 8.40 -13.16 1.92
CA LEU A 148 7.45 -13.96 2.70
C LEU A 148 8.08 -14.53 3.97
N SER A 149 9.28 -15.11 3.87
CA SER A 149 10.01 -15.62 5.05
C SER A 149 10.41 -14.48 6.01
N SER A 150 10.72 -13.30 5.48
CA SER A 150 11.00 -12.11 6.27
C SER A 150 9.74 -11.55 6.95
N ASP A 151 8.56 -11.60 6.30
CA ASP A 151 7.26 -11.25 6.92
C ASP A 151 7.06 -12.14 8.14
N GLU A 152 7.05 -13.46 7.93
CA GLU A 152 6.80 -14.45 8.98
C GLU A 152 7.77 -14.28 10.16
N THR A 153 9.06 -14.12 9.87
CA THR A 153 10.07 -13.92 10.93
C THR A 153 9.83 -12.63 11.71
N PHE A 154 9.49 -11.53 11.03
CA PHE A 154 9.27 -10.25 11.69
C PHE A 154 7.98 -10.24 12.50
N GLU A 155 6.91 -10.79 11.93
CA GLU A 155 5.60 -10.91 12.57
C GLU A 155 5.73 -11.71 13.87
N HIS A 156 6.32 -12.91 13.83
CA HIS A 156 6.47 -13.75 15.02
C HIS A 156 7.50 -13.24 16.03
N LYS A 157 8.66 -12.74 15.60
CA LYS A 157 9.73 -12.38 16.54
C LYS A 157 9.57 -10.99 17.14
N VAL A 158 8.89 -10.07 16.44
CA VAL A 158 8.80 -8.67 16.83
C VAL A 158 7.37 -8.25 17.11
N LEU A 159 6.42 -8.51 16.20
CA LEU A 159 5.07 -7.96 16.35
C LEU A 159 4.22 -8.73 17.36
N GLU A 160 4.33 -10.06 17.39
CA GLU A 160 3.63 -10.89 18.39
C GLU A 160 4.15 -10.69 19.81
N THR A 161 5.45 -10.40 19.94
CA THR A 161 6.14 -10.20 21.24
C THR A 161 6.12 -8.74 21.69
N LEU A 162 5.50 -7.83 20.92
CA LEU A 162 5.50 -6.40 21.20
C LEU A 162 4.66 -6.08 22.44
N GLU A 163 5.32 -5.72 23.54
CA GLU A 163 4.64 -5.32 24.78
C GLU A 163 4.53 -3.80 24.93
N ILE A 164 3.50 -3.20 24.34
CA ILE A 164 3.19 -1.77 24.48
C ILE A 164 1.77 -1.49 25.03
N SER A 165 1.24 -2.43 25.81
CA SER A 165 -0.16 -2.50 26.25
C SER A 165 -0.74 -1.22 26.88
N ARG A 166 0.09 -0.38 27.51
CA ARG A 166 -0.38 0.89 28.11
C ARG A 166 -0.78 1.95 27.07
N LEU A 167 -0.21 1.86 25.87
CA LEU A 167 -0.38 2.82 24.78
C LEU A 167 -1.42 2.38 23.76
N VAL A 168 -1.81 1.11 23.76
CA VAL A 168 -2.89 0.58 22.91
C VAL A 168 -4.20 0.75 23.65
N ASP A 169 -5.22 1.29 22.99
CA ASP A 169 -6.56 1.38 23.58
C ASP A 169 -7.22 0.00 23.59
N PRO A 170 -7.67 -0.52 24.74
CA PRO A 170 -8.41 -1.78 24.80
C PRO A 170 -9.65 -1.80 23.89
N GLN A 171 -10.29 -0.65 23.67
CA GLN A 171 -11.47 -0.54 22.81
C GLN A 171 -11.13 -0.75 21.34
N LEU A 172 -9.92 -0.39 20.90
CA LEU A 172 -9.43 -0.62 19.54
C LEU A 172 -9.17 -2.11 19.25
N ASN A 173 -8.96 -2.92 20.30
CA ASN A 173 -8.82 -4.38 20.22
C ASN A 173 -10.13 -5.14 20.45
N ALA A 174 -11.17 -4.51 21.01
CA ALA A 174 -12.37 -5.18 21.52
C ALA A 174 -13.41 -5.56 20.44
N ILE A 175 -13.25 -5.11 19.19
CA ILE A 175 -14.25 -5.31 18.13
C ILE A 175 -14.28 -6.77 17.60
N PHE A 176 -13.33 -7.63 17.98
CA PHE A 176 -13.28 -9.03 17.52
C PHE A 176 -13.57 -10.08 18.62
N ALA A 177 -14.14 -9.69 19.75
CA ALA A 177 -14.53 -10.63 20.82
C ALA A 177 -16.03 -11.03 20.81
N LYS A 178 -16.70 -10.99 19.65
CA LYS A 178 -18.05 -11.53 19.47
C LYS A 178 -18.17 -12.38 18.21
#